data_AF-A0AAD6LSX5-F1
#
_entry.id   AF-A0AAD6LSX5-F1
#
_cell.length_a   1.000
_cell.length_b   1.000
_cell.length_c   1.000
_cell.angle_alpha   90.00
_cell.angle_beta   90.00
_cell.angle_gamma   90.00
#
_symmetry.space_group_name_H-M   'P 1'
#
loop_
_entity.id
_entity.type
_entity.pdbx_description
1 polymer ?
#
loop_
_entity_poly.entity_id
_entity_poly.type
_entity_poly.pdbx_seq_one_letter_code
_entity_poly.pdbx_strand_id
1 'polypeptide(L)'
;MSSQVEIVSTTMFGNDEVVKIAVSDYQSLLNYKPGTDEITIVVTSESYPEDDLKAIESLCQLLHYSYEGRQKVDGVSTGGESSTGTGNDGAGGSTTGNEKK
;
A
#
# COMPACT_ATOMS: atom_id res chain seq x y z
N MET A 1 15.43 12.74 20.79
CA MET A 1 15.27 11.60 19.88
C MET A 1 15.26 12.18 18.48
N SER A 2 16.10 11.69 17.58
CA SER A 2 16.13 12.17 16.20
C SER A 2 14.83 11.71 15.53
N SER A 3 13.93 12.63 15.22
CA SER A 3 12.80 12.38 14.31
C SER A 3 13.38 12.23 12.92
N GLN A 4 13.56 10.99 12.48
CA GLN A 4 14.19 10.70 11.22
C GLN A 4 13.42 9.60 10.50
N VAL A 5 13.16 9.88 9.22
CA VAL A 5 12.52 8.96 8.30
C VAL A 5 13.51 7.86 7.96
N GLU A 6 13.05 6.60 7.99
CA GLU A 6 13.85 5.46 7.56
C GLU A 6 13.41 5.02 6.16
N ILE A 7 14.35 4.88 5.22
CA ILE A 7 14.05 4.35 3.90
C ILE A 7 13.98 2.82 4.02
N VAL A 8 12.78 2.27 3.84
CA VAL A 8 12.51 0.83 3.90
C VAL A 8 12.94 0.15 2.61
N SER A 9 12.62 0.76 1.47
CA SER A 9 12.97 0.23 0.16
C SER A 9 12.85 1.31 -0.91
N THR A 10 13.68 1.22 -1.94
CA THR A 10 13.61 2.07 -3.13
C THR A 10 13.49 1.17 -4.36
N THR A 11 12.51 1.44 -5.22
CA THR A 11 12.24 0.68 -6.45
C THR A 11 11.95 1.63 -7.60
N MET A 12 12.36 1.29 -8.82
CA MET A 12 12.00 2.07 -10.01
C MET A 12 10.74 1.49 -10.66
N PHE A 13 9.76 2.35 -10.97
CA PHE A 13 8.60 1.99 -11.78
C PHE A 13 8.61 2.78 -13.09
N GLY A 14 9.15 2.18 -14.15
CA GLY A 14 9.41 2.91 -15.39
C GLY A 14 10.52 3.94 -15.18
N ASN A 15 10.17 5.23 -15.28
CA ASN A 15 11.08 6.34 -14.99
C ASN A 15 10.89 6.92 -13.58
N ASP A 16 9.84 6.52 -12.87
CA ASP A 16 9.49 7.07 -11.56
C ASP A 16 10.23 6.32 -10.46
N GLU A 17 10.75 7.05 -9.47
CA GLU A 17 11.40 6.46 -8.29
C GLU A 17 10.35 6.25 -7.19
N VAL A 18 10.06 5.00 -6.85
CA VAL A 18 9.14 4.65 -5.77
C VAL A 18 9.93 4.40 -4.49
N VAL A 19 9.82 5.31 -3.53
CA VAL A 19 10.52 5.23 -2.24
C VAL A 19 9.53 4.91 -1.14
N LYS A 20 9.73 3.80 -0.47
CA LYS A 20 8.97 3.43 0.72
C LYS A 20 9.72 3.85 1.95
N ILE A 21 9.05 4.65 2.79
CA ILE A 21 9.60 5.19 4.02
C ILE A 21 8.81 4.72 5.23
N ALA A 22 9.51 4.44 6.32
CA ALA A 22 8.95 4.23 7.65
C ALA A 22 9.10 5.50 8.47
N VAL A 23 7.99 5.94 9.07
CA VAL A 23 7.96 7.11 9.96
C VAL A 23 7.64 6.69 11.39
N SER A 24 8.42 7.24 12.32
CA SER A 24 8.26 7.03 13.76
C SER A 24 7.34 8.05 14.43
N ASP A 25 7.00 9.15 13.74
CA ASP A 25 6.19 10.26 14.23
C ASP A 25 5.77 11.19 13.10
N TYR A 26 4.79 12.05 13.38
CA TYR A 26 4.26 13.05 12.45
C TYR A 26 5.29 14.09 11.98
N GLN A 27 6.23 14.50 12.84
CA GLN A 27 7.25 15.48 12.48
C GLN A 27 8.27 14.91 11.50
N SER A 28 8.57 13.62 11.62
CA SER A 28 9.44 12.91 10.66
C SER A 28 8.89 13.02 9.24
N LEU A 29 7.58 12.83 9.04
CA LEU A 29 6.96 12.94 7.71
C LEU A 29 6.98 14.38 7.16
N LEU A 30 6.71 15.39 8.01
CA LEU A 30 6.75 16.79 7.59
C LEU A 30 8.14 17.27 7.15
N ASN A 31 9.19 16.69 7.73
CA ASN A 31 10.56 17.03 7.40
C ASN A 31 11.09 16.28 6.17
N TYR A 32 10.35 15.27 5.69
CA TYR A 32 10.70 14.53 4.50
C TYR A 32 10.56 15.41 3.26
N LYS A 33 11.57 15.39 2.40
CA LYS A 33 11.57 16.12 1.13
C LYS A 33 11.81 15.13 0.00
N PRO A 34 10.75 14.72 -0.72
CA PRO A 34 10.90 13.80 -1.83
C PRO A 34 11.72 14.42 -2.97
N GLY A 35 12.32 13.56 -3.79
CA GLY A 35 12.91 13.94 -5.07
C GLY A 35 11.89 14.52 -6.05
N THR A 36 12.37 15.06 -7.18
CA THR A 36 11.54 15.75 -8.19
C THR A 36 10.52 14.83 -8.87
N ASP A 37 10.80 13.53 -8.97
CA ASP A 37 9.95 12.52 -9.62
C ASP A 37 9.79 11.28 -8.72
N GLU A 38 9.73 11.52 -7.41
CA GLU A 38 9.63 10.48 -6.40
C GLU A 38 8.17 10.22 -6.01
N ILE A 39 7.77 8.95 -6.09
CA ILE A 39 6.52 8.44 -5.53
C ILE A 39 6.82 7.93 -4.12
N THR A 40 6.42 8.69 -3.10
CA THR A 40 6.64 8.32 -1.71
C THR A 40 5.50 7.43 -1.18
N ILE A 41 5.86 6.27 -0.64
CA ILE A 41 4.97 5.35 0.08
C ILE A 41 5.32 5.41 1.57
N VAL A 42 4.35 5.73 2.41
CA VAL A 42 4.53 5.88 3.85
C VAL A 42 3.98 4.67 4.59
N VAL A 43 4.78 4.11 5.49
CA VAL A 43 4.37 3.15 6.51
C VAL A 43 4.74 3.63 7.90
N THR A 44 4.03 3.13 8.91
CA THR A 44 4.29 3.41 10.33
C THR A 44 4.71 2.14 11.06
N SER A 45 5.37 2.26 12.21
CA SER A 45 5.64 1.11 13.08
C SER A 45 4.33 0.45 13.56
N GLU A 46 4.36 -0.86 13.83
CA GLU A 46 3.19 -1.58 14.39
C GLU A 46 2.73 -1.01 15.74
N SER A 47 3.66 -0.43 16.51
CA SER A 47 3.39 0.17 17.81
C SER A 47 2.84 1.60 17.73
N TYR A 48 2.59 2.12 16.52
CA TYR A 48 2.18 3.50 16.33
C TYR A 48 0.72 3.74 16.79
N PRO A 49 0.44 4.79 17.58
CA PRO A 49 -0.87 5.05 18.17
C PRO A 49 -1.95 5.24 17.11
N GLU A 50 -3.14 4.63 17.30
CA GLU A 50 -4.23 4.71 16.32
C GLU A 50 -4.73 6.15 16.09
N ASP A 51 -4.77 6.97 17.12
CA ASP A 51 -5.14 8.38 17.01
C ASP A 51 -4.17 9.14 16.08
N ASP A 52 -2.88 8.82 16.17
CA ASP A 52 -1.86 9.44 15.34
C ASP A 52 -1.83 8.87 13.91
N LEU A 53 -2.27 7.62 13.69
CA LEU A 53 -2.37 7.04 12.35
C LEU A 53 -3.28 7.87 11.44
N LYS A 54 -4.39 8.37 11.97
CA LYS A 54 -5.33 9.22 11.22
C LYS A 54 -4.71 10.55 10.81
N ALA A 55 -3.88 11.12 11.68
CA ALA A 55 -3.15 12.35 11.39
C ALA A 55 -2.10 12.13 10.30
N ILE A 56 -1.38 11.00 10.35
CA ILE A 56 -0.43 10.59 9.31
C ILE A 56 -1.13 10.37 7.97
N GLU A 57 -2.23 9.62 7.96
CA GLU A 57 -3.00 9.34 6.75
C GLU A 57 -3.51 10.63 6.10
N SER A 58 -4.08 11.54 6.91
CA SER A 58 -4.54 12.85 6.42
C SER A 58 -3.40 13.69 5.86
N LEU A 59 -2.21 13.63 6.48
CA LEU A 59 -1.03 14.33 5.98
C LEU A 59 -0.52 13.73 4.67
N CYS A 60 -0.51 12.40 4.53
CA CYS A 60 -0.14 11.74 3.28
C CYS A 60 -1.04 12.21 2.13
N GLN A 61 -2.34 12.30 2.35
CA GLN A 61 -3.28 12.82 1.34
C GLN A 61 -2.99 14.26 0.95
N LEU A 62 -2.66 15.13 1.92
CA LEU A 62 -2.31 16.53 1.67
C LEU A 62 -0.99 16.67 0.87
N LEU A 63 -0.02 15.79 1.14
CA LEU A 63 1.28 15.78 0.48
C LEU A 63 1.30 14.96 -0.81
N HIS A 64 0.17 14.35 -1.20
CA HIS A 64 0.06 13.43 -2.33
C HIS A 64 0.95 12.18 -2.20
N TYR A 65 1.19 11.71 -0.98
CA TYR A 65 1.87 10.45 -0.70
C TYR A 65 0.89 9.29 -0.59
N SER A 66 1.36 8.08 -0.89
CA SER A 66 0.59 6.86 -0.67
C SER A 66 0.79 6.36 0.76
N TYR A 67 -0.28 6.04 1.47
CA TYR A 67 -0.21 5.49 2.81
C TYR A 67 -0.62 4.02 2.82
N GLU A 68 0.28 3.13 3.26
CA GLU A 68 0.03 1.68 3.30
C GLU A 68 -0.37 1.17 4.70
N GLY A 69 -0.36 2.04 5.71
CA GLY A 69 -0.66 1.64 7.08
C GLY A 69 0.57 1.22 7.88
N ARG A 70 0.38 0.25 8.78
CA ARG A 70 1.45 -0.28 9.61
C ARG A 70 2.36 -1.20 8.79
N GLN A 71 3.68 -1.05 8.96
CA GLN A 71 4.68 -1.95 8.43
C GLN A 71 4.53 -3.31 9.11
N LYS A 72 3.89 -4.26 8.41
CA LYS A 72 3.82 -5.64 8.88
C LYS A 72 5.20 -6.24 8.77
N VAL A 73 5.82 -6.56 9.90
CA VAL A 73 7.04 -7.37 9.92
C VAL A 73 6.58 -8.82 9.74
N ASP A 74 7.05 -9.50 8.69
CA ASP A 74 6.73 -10.91 8.47
C ASP A 74 7.26 -11.78 9.62
N GLY A 75 6.42 -11.90 10.65
CA GLY A 75 6.61 -12.70 11.85
C GLY A 75 5.28 -13.23 12.43
N VAL A 76 4.14 -12.91 11.80
CA VAL A 76 2.87 -13.62 11.97
C VAL A 76 1.93 -13.30 10.79
N SER A 77 1.84 -14.20 9.83
CA SER A 77 0.71 -14.21 8.89
C SER A 77 -0.56 -14.56 9.66
N THR A 78 -1.50 -13.63 9.78
CA THR A 78 -2.93 -13.98 9.90
C THR A 78 -3.80 -12.90 9.28
N GLY A 79 -4.51 -13.27 8.21
CA GLY A 79 -5.85 -12.79 7.93
C GLY A 79 -5.95 -11.50 7.10
N GLY A 80 -6.36 -11.66 5.85
CA GLY A 80 -6.76 -10.56 4.99
C GLY A 80 -6.85 -10.97 3.53
N GLU A 81 -7.61 -12.02 3.24
CA GLU A 81 -8.03 -12.39 1.89
C GLU A 81 -8.65 -11.16 1.20
N SER A 82 -7.99 -10.64 0.16
CA SER A 82 -8.69 -9.91 -0.90
C SER A 82 -8.55 -10.74 -2.15
N SER A 83 -9.54 -11.59 -2.33
CA SER A 83 -9.68 -12.51 -3.45
C SER A 83 -9.61 -11.75 -4.78
N THR A 84 -8.62 -12.08 -5.59
CA THR A 84 -8.64 -11.87 -7.04
C THR A 84 -9.91 -12.52 -7.60
N GLY A 85 -10.91 -11.71 -7.91
CA GLY A 85 -12.03 -12.11 -8.74
C GLY A 85 -11.56 -12.25 -10.19
N THR A 86 -11.13 -13.45 -10.58
CA THR A 86 -10.88 -13.84 -11.97
C THR A 86 -12.21 -13.77 -12.73
N GLY A 87 -12.35 -12.76 -13.59
CA GLY A 87 -13.53 -12.57 -14.42
C GLY A 87 -13.46 -13.41 -15.68
N ASN A 88 -14.19 -14.52 -15.73
CA ASN A 88 -14.36 -15.30 -16.96
C ASN A 88 -15.77 -15.88 -17.01
N ASP A 89 -16.69 -15.23 -17.71
CA ASP A 89 -17.86 -15.92 -18.31
C ASP A 89 -18.16 -15.29 -19.68
N GLY A 90 -17.39 -15.75 -20.67
CA GLY A 90 -17.58 -15.45 -22.08
C GLY A 90 -18.81 -16.17 -22.64
N ALA A 91 -19.57 -15.43 -23.44
CA ALA A 91 -20.74 -15.88 -24.16
C ALA A 91 -20.42 -16.89 -25.30
N GLY A 92 -21.40 -17.76 -25.56
CA GLY A 92 -21.48 -18.63 -26.75
C GLY A 92 -21.68 -20.09 -26.33
N GLY A 93 -22.69 -20.85 -26.76
CA GLY A 93 -23.66 -20.70 -27.83
C GLY A 93 -24.03 -22.11 -28.30
N SER A 94 -25.33 -22.40 -28.36
CA SER A 94 -26.00 -23.29 -29.31
C SER A 94 -25.74 -24.82 -29.35
N THR A 95 -26.83 -25.53 -28.99
CA THR A 95 -27.58 -26.55 -29.79
C THR A 95 -27.32 -28.07 -29.66
N THR A 96 -28.46 -28.77 -29.58
CA THR A 96 -28.83 -30.09 -30.16
C THR A 96 -28.69 -31.38 -29.33
N GLY A 97 -29.84 -31.90 -28.90
CA GLY A 97 -30.43 -33.16 -29.45
C GLY A 97 -30.17 -34.51 -28.76
N ASN A 98 -31.29 -35.20 -28.46
CA ASN A 98 -31.52 -36.65 -28.30
C ASN A 98 -30.79 -37.37 -27.12
N GLU A 99 -31.29 -38.43 -26.47
CA GLU A 99 -32.34 -39.41 -26.76
C GLU A 99 -32.79 -40.17 -25.48
N LYS A 100 -34.01 -40.73 -25.54
CA LYS A 100 -34.64 -41.84 -24.78
C LYS A 100 -33.88 -42.53 -23.61
N LYS A 101 -34.64 -42.79 -22.53
CA LYS A 101 -35.05 -44.16 -22.18
C LYS A 101 -36.37 -44.20 -21.42
#